data_AF-A0A3D3M7J9-F1
#
_entry.id   AF-A0A3D3M7J9-F1
#
_cell.length_a   1.000
_cell.length_b   1.000
_cell.length_c   1.000
_cell.angle_alpha   90.00
_cell.angle_beta   90.00
_cell.angle_gamma   90.00
#
_symmetry.space_group_name_H-M   'P 1'
#
loop_
_entity.id
_entity.type
_entity.pdbx_description
1 polymer ?
#
loop_
_entity_poly.entity_id
_entity_poly.type
_entity_poly.pdbx_seq_one_letter_code
_entity_poly.pdbx_strand_id
1 'polypeptide(L)'
;MTQVTVKELAQEVAAPVERLLQQMREAGLPHTDAGQLVSDSEKQALLTHLKSSHKAKVEEPRKITLQRKTTSTLRVAGSKSISVEVRKKKVFVQRSPEEIQAEQKRELEERRAAENAVREKSEAEARQRAEEENRRHAASDKVAAVAAPAPVA
;
A
#
# COMPACT_ATOMS: atom_id res chain seq x y z
N MET A 1 -2.13 -32.02 -31.66
CA MET A 1 -0.80 -31.89 -32.27
C MET A 1 -0.95 -31.04 -33.51
N THR A 2 -0.85 -29.72 -33.37
CA THR A 2 -0.86 -28.79 -34.52
C THR A 2 0.55 -28.24 -34.69
N GLN A 3 1.17 -28.57 -35.82
CA GLN A 3 2.46 -28.00 -36.20
C GLN A 3 2.19 -26.68 -36.91
N VAL A 4 2.88 -25.62 -36.49
CA VAL A 4 2.74 -24.26 -37.06
C VAL A 4 4.13 -23.79 -37.42
N THR A 5 4.30 -23.10 -38.55
CA THR A 5 5.62 -22.58 -38.92
C THR A 5 6.00 -21.38 -38.06
N VAL A 6 7.29 -21.11 -37.90
CA VAL A 6 7.77 -19.93 -37.16
C VAL A 6 7.20 -18.64 -37.77
N LYS A 7 7.06 -18.57 -39.09
CA LYS A 7 6.46 -17.42 -39.79
C LYS A 7 5.00 -17.18 -39.43
N GLU A 8 4.19 -18.25 -39.41
CA GLU A 8 2.78 -18.16 -39.02
C GLU A 8 2.64 -17.78 -37.55
N LEU A 9 3.44 -18.40 -36.68
CA LEU A 9 3.48 -18.05 -35.26
C LEU A 9 3.83 -16.57 -35.05
N ALA A 10 4.84 -16.06 -35.76
CA ALA A 10 5.22 -14.65 -35.69
C ALA A 10 4.07 -13.70 -36.09
N GLN A 11 3.28 -14.08 -37.10
CA GLN A 11 2.10 -13.32 -37.51
C GLN A 11 0.99 -13.35 -36.46
N GLU A 12 0.72 -14.51 -35.86
CA GLU A 12 -0.29 -14.66 -34.80
C GLU A 12 0.03 -13.82 -33.57
N VAL A 13 1.29 -13.80 -33.12
CA VAL A 13 1.73 -13.04 -31.94
C VAL A 13 2.14 -11.60 -32.28
N ALA A 14 1.93 -11.16 -33.53
CA ALA A 14 2.28 -9.82 -34.03
C ALA A 14 3.72 -9.39 -33.68
N ALA A 15 4.66 -10.32 -33.80
CA ALA A 15 6.07 -10.10 -33.51
C ALA A 15 6.93 -10.25 -34.77
N PRO A 16 8.04 -9.49 -34.92
CA PRO A 16 8.97 -9.71 -36.00
C PRO A 16 9.56 -11.13 -35.95
N VAL A 17 9.67 -11.80 -37.11
CA VAL A 17 10.19 -13.18 -37.21
C VAL A 17 11.59 -13.30 -36.62
N GLU A 18 12.45 -12.33 -36.89
CA GLU A 18 13.81 -12.28 -36.35
C GLU A 18 13.85 -12.26 -34.82
N ARG A 19 12.92 -11.51 -34.20
CA ARG A 19 12.79 -11.43 -32.75
C ARG A 19 12.33 -12.76 -32.17
N LEU A 20 11.37 -13.41 -32.82
CA LEU A 20 10.87 -14.71 -32.38
C LEU A 20 11.98 -15.77 -32.45
N LEU A 21 12.73 -15.82 -33.55
CA LEU A 21 13.88 -16.74 -33.70
C LEU A 21 14.95 -16.49 -32.63
N GLN A 22 15.23 -15.22 -32.30
CA GLN A 22 16.13 -14.88 -31.19
C GLN A 22 15.63 -15.43 -29.86
N GLN A 23 14.34 -15.27 -29.55
CA GLN A 23 13.74 -15.77 -28.32
C GLN A 23 13.71 -17.30 -28.26
N MET A 24 13.49 -17.97 -29.39
CA MET A 24 13.55 -19.42 -29.50
C MET A 24 14.95 -19.95 -29.20
N ARG A 25 16.00 -19.29 -29.72
CA ARG A 25 17.40 -19.62 -29.39
C ARG A 25 17.71 -19.41 -27.91
N GLU A 26 17.24 -18.30 -27.32
CA GLU A 26 17.40 -18.02 -25.88
C GLU A 26 16.66 -19.04 -25.00
N ALA A 27 15.54 -19.58 -25.49
CA ALA A 27 14.80 -20.66 -24.86
C ALA A 27 15.42 -22.06 -25.10
N GLY A 28 16.51 -22.15 -25.86
CA GLY A 28 17.22 -23.42 -26.14
C GLY A 28 16.60 -24.27 -27.24
N LEU A 29 15.74 -23.70 -28.08
CA LEU A 29 15.16 -24.40 -29.24
C LEU A 29 16.13 -24.33 -30.44
N PRO A 30 16.24 -25.40 -31.26
CA PRO A 30 17.17 -25.47 -32.38
C PRO A 30 16.73 -24.68 -33.64
N HIS A 31 15.70 -23.84 -33.54
CA HIS A 31 15.09 -23.22 -34.71
C HIS A 31 15.92 -22.05 -35.27
N THR A 32 16.26 -22.12 -36.56
CA THR A 32 17.10 -21.12 -37.25
C THR A 32 16.37 -20.33 -38.34
N ASP A 33 15.32 -20.91 -38.93
CA ASP A 33 14.68 -20.37 -40.12
C ASP A 33 13.17 -20.21 -39.98
N ALA A 34 12.60 -19.25 -40.71
CA ALA A 34 11.19 -18.90 -40.66
C ALA A 34 10.24 -20.03 -41.12
N GLY A 35 10.73 -20.95 -41.95
CA GLY A 35 9.95 -22.07 -42.48
C GLY A 35 9.92 -23.31 -41.60
N GLN A 36 10.65 -23.31 -40.47
CA GLN A 36 10.72 -24.48 -39.60
C GLN A 36 9.42 -24.66 -38.81
N LEU A 37 9.06 -25.92 -38.57
CA LEU A 37 7.84 -26.30 -37.87
C LEU A 37 8.06 -26.22 -36.36
N VAL A 38 7.08 -25.66 -35.66
CA VAL A 38 7.07 -25.53 -34.20
C VAL A 38 5.95 -26.40 -33.65
N SER A 39 6.32 -27.33 -32.77
CA SER A 39 5.40 -28.20 -32.03
C SER A 39 4.79 -27.50 -30.82
N ASP A 40 3.70 -28.04 -30.29
CA ASP A 40 3.05 -27.48 -29.10
C ASP A 40 3.96 -27.53 -27.85
N SER A 41 4.85 -28.52 -27.76
CA SER A 41 5.84 -28.63 -26.68
C SER A 41 6.88 -27.51 -26.71
N GLU A 42 7.34 -27.15 -27.91
CA GLU A 42 8.30 -26.07 -28.15
C GLU A 42 7.67 -24.70 -27.87
N LYS A 43 6.40 -24.51 -28.23
CA LYS A 43 5.62 -23.32 -27.84
C LYS A 43 5.56 -23.17 -26.32
N GLN A 44 5.33 -24.25 -25.59
CA GLN A 44 5.30 -24.21 -24.11
C GLN A 44 6.67 -23.88 -23.50
N ALA A 45 7.75 -24.43 -24.04
CA ALA A 45 9.12 -24.12 -23.61
C ALA A 45 9.43 -22.63 -23.82
N LEU A 46 9.12 -22.11 -25.01
CA LEU A 46 9.24 -20.68 -25.32
C LEU A 46 8.42 -19.81 -24.36
N LEU A 47 7.16 -20.17 -24.11
CA LEU A 47 6.30 -19.43 -23.17
C LEU A 47 6.85 -19.43 -21.73
N THR A 48 7.44 -20.54 -21.30
CA THR A 48 8.08 -20.65 -19.98
C THR A 48 9.26 -19.69 -19.88
N HIS A 49 10.13 -19.69 -20.89
CA HIS A 49 11.25 -18.75 -20.98
C HIS A 49 10.77 -17.29 -21.00
N LEU A 50 9.76 -16.97 -21.80
CA LEU A 50 9.23 -15.60 -21.88
C LEU A 50 8.63 -15.11 -20.56
N LYS A 51 7.97 -16.00 -19.80
CA LYS A 51 7.43 -15.69 -18.47
C LYS A 51 8.53 -15.49 -17.43
N SER A 52 9.58 -16.32 -17.44
CA SER A 52 10.73 -16.15 -16.54
C SER A 52 11.52 -14.89 -16.88
N SER A 53 11.76 -14.63 -18.17
CA SER A 53 12.47 -13.46 -18.65
C SER A 53 11.67 -12.18 -18.40
N HIS A 54 10.34 -12.18 -18.52
CA HIS A 54 9.54 -11.02 -18.10
C HIS A 54 9.54 -10.86 -16.58
N LYS A 55 9.49 -11.91 -15.78
CA LYS A 55 9.65 -11.77 -14.32
C LYS A 55 11.04 -11.28 -13.91
N ALA A 56 12.09 -11.69 -14.60
CA ALA A 56 13.46 -11.28 -14.32
C ALA A 56 13.79 -9.87 -14.86
N LYS A 57 13.20 -9.47 -15.99
CA LYS A 57 13.33 -8.11 -16.55
C LYS A 57 12.38 -7.10 -15.89
N VAL A 58 11.34 -7.61 -15.24
CA VAL A 58 10.61 -6.98 -14.14
C VAL A 58 11.36 -7.31 -12.83
N GLU A 59 12.69 -7.25 -12.81
CA GLU A 59 13.32 -6.50 -11.72
C GLU A 59 12.83 -5.06 -11.86
N GLU A 60 11.57 -4.86 -11.45
CA GLU A 60 11.03 -3.55 -11.21
C GLU A 60 12.07 -2.81 -10.37
N PRO A 61 12.42 -1.57 -10.73
CA PRO A 61 13.29 -0.79 -9.88
C PRO A 61 12.64 -0.81 -8.51
N ARG A 62 13.34 -1.39 -7.51
CA ARG A 62 12.85 -1.57 -6.13
C ARG A 62 12.25 -0.28 -5.56
N LYS A 63 12.60 0.86 -6.15
CA LYS A 63 12.13 2.20 -5.85
C LYS A 63 11.55 2.86 -7.11
N ILE A 64 10.25 3.17 -7.11
CA ILE A 64 9.61 4.03 -8.11
C ILE A 64 9.23 5.38 -7.49
N THR A 65 9.42 6.47 -8.22
CA THR A 65 9.07 7.81 -7.75
C THR A 65 7.91 8.39 -8.54
N LEU A 66 6.79 8.64 -7.87
CA LEU A 66 5.65 9.36 -8.40
C LEU A 66 5.83 10.87 -8.21
N GLN A 67 5.88 11.60 -9.31
CA GLN A 67 5.93 13.06 -9.31
C GLN A 67 4.55 13.61 -9.65
N ARG A 68 4.01 14.50 -8.82
CA ARG A 68 2.76 15.21 -9.11
C ARG A 68 3.05 16.71 -9.21
N LYS A 69 2.64 17.28 -10.33
CA LYS A 69 2.68 18.73 -10.57
C LYS A 69 1.29 19.29 -10.30
N THR A 70 1.20 20.37 -9.55
CA THR A 70 -0.06 21.08 -9.31
C THR A 70 0.20 22.56 -9.46
N THR A 71 -0.38 23.14 -10.49
CA THR A 71 -0.32 24.56 -10.78
C THR A 71 -1.56 25.24 -10.25
N SER A 72 -1.40 26.29 -9.45
CA SER A 72 -2.49 27.12 -8.92
C SER A 72 -2.19 28.58 -9.24
N THR A 73 -3.19 29.32 -9.70
CA THR A 73 -3.04 30.74 -10.01
C THR A 73 -3.56 31.55 -8.83
N LEU A 74 -2.66 32.21 -8.11
CA LEU A 74 -3.03 33.13 -7.04
C LEU A 74 -3.33 34.51 -7.64
N ARG A 75 -4.48 35.06 -7.24
CA ARG A 75 -4.85 36.45 -7.51
C ARG A 75 -4.46 37.27 -6.27
N VAL A 76 -3.60 38.26 -6.47
CA VAL A 76 -3.23 39.21 -5.41
C VAL A 76 -4.06 40.47 -5.60
N ALA A 77 -4.37 41.18 -4.51
CA ALA A 77 -5.18 42.40 -4.51
C ALA A 77 -4.81 43.33 -5.69
N GLY A 78 -5.81 43.59 -6.56
CA GLY A 78 -5.62 44.23 -7.86
C GLY A 78 -5.77 43.24 -9.04
N SER A 79 -5.10 43.53 -10.17
CA SER A 79 -5.22 42.80 -11.45
C SER A 79 -4.11 41.77 -11.73
N LYS A 80 -3.11 41.62 -10.84
CA LYS A 80 -1.98 40.71 -11.05
C LYS A 80 -2.32 39.26 -10.64
N SER A 81 -1.98 38.33 -11.53
CA SER A 81 -2.02 36.89 -11.28
C SER A 81 -0.61 36.31 -11.24
N ILE A 82 -0.32 35.50 -10.22
CA ILE A 82 0.90 34.73 -10.11
C ILE A 82 0.57 33.25 -10.28
N SER A 83 1.28 32.58 -11.19
CA SER A 83 1.19 31.12 -11.36
C SER A 83 2.15 30.43 -10.38
N VAL A 84 1.60 29.70 -9.42
CA VAL A 84 2.36 28.92 -8.43
C VAL A 84 2.36 27.45 -8.85
N GLU A 85 3.53 26.86 -9.04
CA GLU A 85 3.68 25.44 -9.30
C GLU A 85 4.21 24.71 -8.06
N VAL A 86 3.41 23.80 -7.51
CA VAL A 86 3.81 22.90 -6.45
C VAL A 86 4.16 21.54 -7.06
N ARG A 87 5.37 21.07 -6.81
CA ARG A 87 5.84 19.73 -7.21
C ARG A 87 5.91 18.83 -5.99
N LYS A 88 5.15 17.74 -5.99
CA LYS A 88 5.17 16.71 -4.94
C LYS A 88 5.90 15.47 -5.44
N LYS A 89 6.85 14.98 -4.64
CA LYS A 89 7.58 13.73 -4.88
C LYS A 89 7.11 12.68 -3.88
N LYS A 90 6.53 11.59 -4.35
CA LYS A 90 6.20 10.41 -3.52
C LYS A 90 7.04 9.23 -4.00
N VAL A 91 7.79 8.61 -3.09
CA VAL A 91 8.65 7.47 -3.40
C VAL A 91 7.97 6.21 -2.89
N PHE A 92 7.75 5.24 -3.77
CA PHE A 92 7.27 3.91 -3.43
C PHE A 92 8.43 2.92 -3.54
N VAL A 93 8.55 2.04 -2.55
CA VAL A 93 9.53 0.95 -2.54
C VAL A 93 8.75 -0.35 -2.56
N GLN A 94 9.04 -1.23 -3.51
CA GLN A 94 8.43 -2.55 -3.57
C GLN A 94 9.08 -3.42 -2.49
N ARG A 95 8.33 -3.68 -1.42
CA ARG A 95 8.75 -4.52 -0.28
C ARG A 95 8.35 -5.96 -0.56
N SER A 96 9.14 -6.90 -0.05
CA SER A 96 8.81 -8.32 -0.15
C SER A 96 7.50 -8.63 0.61
N PRO A 97 6.74 -9.67 0.23
CA PRO A 97 5.49 -10.02 0.91
C PRO A 97 5.69 -10.35 2.39
N GLU A 98 6.86 -10.84 2.81
CA GLU A 98 7.18 -11.13 4.21
C GLU A 98 7.36 -9.85 5.05
N GLU A 99 8.05 -8.84 4.48
CA GLU A 99 8.21 -7.54 5.14
C GLU A 99 6.88 -6.81 5.30
N ILE A 100 5.99 -6.92 4.31
CA ILE A 100 4.65 -6.33 4.37
C ILE A 100 3.83 -6.96 5.51
N GLN A 101 3.90 -8.28 5.68
CA GLN A 101 3.19 -8.94 6.78
C GLN A 101 3.78 -8.62 8.15
N ALA A 102 5.10 -8.48 8.26
CA ALA A 102 5.76 -8.09 9.51
C ALA A 102 5.36 -6.65 9.92
N GLU A 103 5.28 -5.73 8.95
CA GLU A 103 4.87 -4.34 9.20
C GLU A 103 3.39 -4.21 9.53
N GLN A 104 2.51 -4.96 8.84
CA GLN A 104 1.09 -5.01 9.18
C GLN A 104 0.84 -5.54 10.59
N LYS A 105 1.62 -6.54 11.05
CA LYS A 105 1.54 -7.03 12.43
C LYS A 105 1.95 -5.97 13.43
N ARG A 106 3.03 -5.23 13.16
CA ARG A 106 3.49 -4.11 14.02
C ARG A 106 2.46 -2.98 14.06
N GLU A 107 1.92 -2.57 12.92
CA GLU A 107 0.90 -1.52 12.84
C GLU A 107 -0.38 -1.92 13.59
N LEU A 108 -0.80 -3.19 13.49
CA LEU A 108 -1.94 -3.70 14.23
C LEU A 108 -1.69 -3.70 15.75
N GLU A 109 -0.48 -4.03 16.18
CA GLU A 109 -0.07 -4.04 17.58
C GLU A 109 0.02 -2.62 18.16
N GLU A 110 0.61 -1.68 17.42
CA GLU A 110 0.63 -0.26 17.78
C GLU A 110 -0.78 0.33 17.87
N ARG A 111 -1.67 -0.03 16.94
CA ARG A 111 -3.07 0.43 16.95
C ARG A 111 -3.84 -0.12 18.15
N ARG A 112 -3.60 -1.38 18.54
CA ARG A 112 -4.16 -1.98 19.75
C ARG A 112 -3.61 -1.33 21.02
N ALA A 113 -2.30 -1.05 21.07
CA ALA A 113 -1.68 -0.36 22.20
C ALA A 113 -2.23 1.07 22.35
N ALA A 114 -2.42 1.80 21.24
CA ALA A 114 -3.04 3.12 21.25
C ALA A 114 -4.50 3.08 21.72
N GLU A 115 -5.29 2.10 21.28
CA GLU A 115 -6.69 1.94 21.73
C GLU A 115 -6.77 1.61 23.23
N ASN A 116 -5.92 0.72 23.73
CA ASN A 116 -5.84 0.39 25.15
C ASN A 116 -5.44 1.63 25.98
N ALA A 117 -4.44 2.39 25.53
CA ALA A 117 -4.01 3.61 26.22
C ALA A 117 -5.13 4.69 26.26
N VAL A 118 -6.00 4.75 25.26
CA VAL A 118 -7.18 5.63 25.27
C VAL A 118 -8.23 5.13 26.25
N ARG A 119 -8.50 3.82 26.28
CA ARG A 119 -9.44 3.21 27.23
C ARG A 119 -8.98 3.43 28.67
N GLU A 120 -7.72 3.13 28.99
CA GLU A 120 -7.16 3.32 30.34
C GLU A 120 -7.25 4.78 30.80
N LYS A 121 -6.97 5.75 29.92
CA LYS A 121 -7.14 7.18 30.22
C LYS A 121 -8.60 7.53 30.50
N SER A 122 -9.53 7.02 29.69
CA SER A 122 -10.96 7.27 29.89
C SER A 122 -11.49 6.65 31.20
N GLU A 123 -11.04 5.45 31.57
CA GLU A 123 -11.40 4.80 32.84
C GLU A 123 -10.79 5.52 34.04
N ALA A 124 -9.56 5.99 33.95
CA ALA A 124 -8.92 6.79 34.99
C ALA A 124 -9.66 8.11 35.22
N GLU A 125 -10.05 8.82 34.14
CA GLU A 125 -10.87 10.04 34.25
C GLU A 125 -12.25 9.76 34.86
N ALA A 126 -12.91 8.66 34.46
CA ALA A 126 -14.21 8.29 35.01
C ALA A 126 -14.14 7.99 36.52
N ARG A 127 -13.08 7.28 36.98
CA ARG A 127 -12.84 7.02 38.40
C ARG A 127 -12.57 8.30 39.20
N GLN A 128 -11.76 9.21 38.66
CA GLN A 128 -11.49 10.50 39.30
C GLN A 128 -12.76 11.33 39.46
N ARG A 129 -13.62 11.39 38.43
CA ARG A 129 -14.90 12.11 38.50
C ARG A 129 -15.84 11.50 39.53
N ALA A 130 -15.94 10.16 39.60
CA ALA A 130 -16.76 9.47 40.59
C ALA A 130 -16.26 9.70 42.03
N GLU A 131 -14.93 9.70 42.24
CA GLU A 131 -14.35 10.00 43.55
C GLU A 131 -14.57 11.45 43.97
N GLU A 132 -14.44 12.41 43.04
CA GLU A 132 -14.73 13.82 43.30
C GLU A 132 -16.20 14.05 43.62
N GLU A 133 -17.12 13.41 42.89
CA GLU A 133 -18.56 13.47 43.13
C GLU A 133 -18.92 12.88 44.51
N ASN A 134 -18.39 11.70 44.84
CA ASN A 134 -18.60 11.11 46.17
C ASN A 134 -18.03 11.98 47.29
N ARG A 135 -16.88 12.63 47.07
CA ARG A 135 -16.29 13.58 48.03
C ARG A 135 -17.15 14.83 48.21
N ARG A 136 -17.77 15.34 47.13
CA ARG A 136 -18.73 16.45 47.19
C ARG A 136 -19.99 16.06 47.96
N HIS A 137 -20.56 14.88 47.69
CA HIS A 137 -21.71 14.36 48.42
C HIS A 137 -21.44 14.16 49.91
N ALA A 138 -20.31 13.54 50.26
CA ALA A 138 -19.90 13.36 51.66
C ALA A 138 -19.63 14.69 52.39
N ALA A 139 -19.15 15.72 51.67
CA ALA A 139 -19.00 17.06 52.23
C ALA A 139 -20.36 17.73 52.47
N SER A 140 -21.32 17.60 51.54
CA SER A 140 -22.68 18.13 51.73
C SER A 140 -23.43 17.45 52.88
N ASP A 141 -23.30 16.12 53.03
CA ASP A 141 -23.92 15.39 54.15
C ASP A 141 -23.32 15.80 55.51
N LYS A 142 -22.00 16.02 55.59
CA LYS A 142 -21.35 16.52 56.81
C LYS A 142 -21.78 17.94 57.17
N VAL A 143 -21.98 18.81 56.19
CA VAL A 143 -22.47 20.18 56.43
C VAL A 143 -23.94 20.17 56.88
N ALA A 144 -24.76 19.27 56.33
CA ALA A 144 -26.15 19.10 56.77
C ALA A 144 -26.27 18.51 58.19
N ALA A 145 -25.39 17.58 58.58
CA ALA A 145 -25.38 17.00 59.92
C ALA A 145 -24.93 17.99 61.02
N VAL A 146 -24.10 18.98 60.69
CA VAL A 146 -23.65 20.04 61.63
C VAL A 146 -24.69 21.17 61.75
N ALA A 147 -25.61 21.29 60.79
CA ALA A 147 -26.65 22.32 60.76
C ALA A 147 -27.99 21.89 61.37
N ALA A 148 -28.08 20.72 62.00
CA ALA A 148 -29.24 20.33 62.80
C ALA A 148 -29.08 20.85 64.25
N PRO A 149 -29.72 21.97 64.65
CA PRO A 149 -29.71 22.40 66.05
C PRO A 149 -30.52 21.44 66.91
N ALA A 150 -30.01 21.19 68.11
CA ALA A 150 -30.64 20.39 69.16
C ALA A 150 -32.10 20.82 69.41
N PRO A 151 -33.04 19.88 69.60
CA PRO A 151 -34.39 20.23 70.00
C PRO A 151 -34.34 20.74 71.44
N VAL A 152 -34.58 22.04 71.63
CA VAL A 152 -34.68 22.66 72.95
C VAL A 152 -36.09 22.38 73.48
N ALA A 153 -36.16 21.70 74.63
CA ALA A 153 -37.35 21.42 75.43
C ALA A 153 -37.52 22.45 76.55
#